data_AF-A0A7T0WIL8-F1
#
_entry.id   AF-A0A7T0WIL8-F1
#
_cell.length_a   1.000
_cell.length_b   1.000
_cell.length_c   1.000
_cell.angle_alpha   90.00
_cell.angle_beta   90.00
_cell.angle_gamma   90.00
#
_symmetry.space_group_name_H-M   'P 1'
#
loop_
_entity.id
_entity.type
_entity.pdbx_description
1 polymer ?
#
loop_
_entity_poly.entity_id
_entity_poly.type
_entity_poly.pdbx_seq_one_letter_code
_entity_poly.pdbx_strand_id
1 'polypeptide(L)'
;MKLSPVFTSIALALTCSSTSVLAKDFIPIETFPEWFKTAMSRSIDVTKESDFSLASVAAKGKVKGEISLVDESEGTWYYHIDIGTPTPVECYVFNEYDGPANSLHAIVDLSLNGAAELNGKTRSAQFNYAIDTGVIGNTPYLQLDTLYHLGEGEEKVAGMIKAYSAQTNDTLEICVHNELGYRDIFFDVFSSFVNTFNSEPADAPFFESVYEMRINDIPMGFAVEKYTKDADGDVMIESETALLVPVDANTVSRTDSADISWSRPDGSLINGSTYTIDNGVLSSEFEISVADDKWHVEGQIQGKAVSADLAYDGWLLSDFGSYLETADLIKSDAESAQFKMWTPDADPVSAISITLSKVTGNEDANMKIDMGPMVLDFYAEDNGIFKHGVMAQGPINIFMKSIYTQGVPSL
;
A
#
# COMPACT_ATOMS: atom_id res chain seq x y z
N MET A 1 18.17 -68.77 -5.75
CA MET A 1 17.37 -68.04 -4.74
C MET A 1 18.08 -66.73 -4.42
N LYS A 2 17.79 -65.67 -5.18
CA LYS A 2 18.13 -64.27 -4.87
C LYS A 2 17.06 -63.43 -5.55
N LEU A 3 16.16 -62.88 -4.76
CA LEU A 3 15.14 -61.92 -5.17
C LEU A 3 15.80 -60.53 -5.20
N SER A 4 15.76 -59.86 -6.34
CA SER A 4 16.03 -58.42 -6.45
C SER A 4 14.77 -57.64 -6.10
N PRO A 5 14.84 -56.54 -5.35
CA PRO A 5 13.73 -55.61 -5.23
C PRO A 5 13.80 -54.59 -6.38
N VAL A 6 12.71 -54.49 -7.12
CA VAL A 6 12.42 -53.39 -8.05
C VAL A 6 11.99 -52.21 -7.20
N PHE A 7 12.81 -51.15 -7.12
CA PHE A 7 12.39 -49.86 -6.59
C PHE A 7 11.75 -49.06 -7.72
N THR A 8 10.42 -48.93 -7.66
CA THR A 8 9.64 -48.04 -8.52
C THR A 8 9.69 -46.64 -7.91
N SER A 9 10.50 -45.74 -8.47
CA SER A 9 10.49 -44.32 -8.10
C SER A 9 9.22 -43.66 -8.67
N ILE A 10 8.26 -43.36 -7.79
CA ILE A 10 7.17 -42.44 -8.08
C ILE A 10 7.73 -41.02 -7.88
N ALA A 11 8.03 -40.35 -8.98
CA ALA A 11 8.32 -38.91 -8.98
C ALA A 11 6.99 -38.17 -8.82
N LEU A 12 6.70 -37.74 -7.59
CA LEU A 12 5.59 -36.82 -7.31
C LEU A 12 6.08 -35.41 -7.68
N ALA A 13 5.69 -34.94 -8.86
CA ALA A 13 5.87 -33.55 -9.25
C ALA A 13 4.96 -32.68 -8.36
N LEU A 14 5.54 -32.06 -7.33
CA LEU A 14 4.94 -30.95 -6.62
C LEU A 14 4.93 -29.75 -7.58
N THR A 15 3.84 -29.59 -8.30
CA THR A 15 3.49 -28.29 -8.89
C THR A 15 3.14 -27.36 -7.74
N CYS A 16 4.06 -26.45 -7.40
CA CYS A 16 3.71 -25.26 -6.63
C CYS A 16 2.73 -24.44 -7.46
N SER A 17 1.44 -24.64 -7.22
CA SER A 17 0.42 -23.68 -7.62
C SER A 17 0.60 -22.47 -6.71
N SER A 18 1.34 -21.47 -7.19
CA SER A 18 1.25 -20.13 -6.64
C SER A 18 -0.19 -19.67 -6.87
N THR A 19 -1.05 -19.80 -5.85
CA THR A 19 -2.32 -19.09 -5.83
C THR A 19 -1.97 -17.61 -5.75
N SER A 20 -1.94 -16.93 -6.90
CA SER A 20 -2.18 -15.51 -6.95
C SER A 20 -3.47 -15.27 -6.16
N VAL A 21 -3.36 -14.59 -5.01
CA VAL A 21 -4.53 -14.18 -4.25
C VAL A 21 -5.27 -13.23 -5.18
N LEU A 22 -6.40 -13.68 -5.72
CA LEU A 22 -7.29 -12.84 -6.51
C LEU A 22 -7.93 -11.82 -5.58
N ALA A 23 -8.18 -10.62 -6.08
CA ALA A 23 -8.95 -9.57 -5.41
C ALA A 23 -10.18 -10.13 -4.68
N LYS A 24 -10.48 -9.59 -3.50
CA LYS A 24 -11.65 -10.03 -2.73
C LYS A 24 -12.90 -9.34 -3.26
N ASP A 25 -13.67 -10.09 -4.04
CA ASP A 25 -14.98 -9.66 -4.51
C ASP A 25 -16.00 -9.69 -3.33
N PHE A 26 -16.60 -8.55 -3.02
CA PHE A 26 -17.60 -8.40 -1.95
C PHE A 26 -19.01 -8.82 -2.39
N ILE A 27 -19.26 -8.86 -3.69
CA ILE A 27 -20.59 -9.08 -4.27
C ILE A 27 -20.57 -10.36 -5.11
N PRO A 28 -21.36 -11.40 -4.74
CA PRO A 28 -21.39 -12.65 -5.47
C PRO A 28 -22.10 -12.46 -6.82
N ILE A 29 -21.35 -12.40 -7.91
CA ILE A 29 -21.91 -12.22 -9.27
C ILE A 29 -22.80 -13.39 -9.71
N GLU A 30 -22.72 -14.53 -9.02
CA GLU A 30 -23.52 -15.73 -9.31
C GLU A 30 -25.03 -15.50 -9.12
N THR A 31 -25.40 -14.50 -8.33
CA THR A 31 -26.80 -14.12 -8.14
C THR A 31 -27.31 -13.14 -9.21
N PHE A 32 -26.45 -12.69 -10.13
CA PHE A 32 -26.79 -11.69 -11.14
C PHE A 32 -27.39 -12.35 -12.40
N PRO A 33 -28.14 -11.59 -13.22
CA PRO A 33 -28.65 -12.06 -14.50
C PRO A 33 -27.54 -12.57 -15.43
N GLU A 34 -27.88 -13.51 -16.32
CA GLU A 34 -26.91 -14.18 -17.21
C GLU A 34 -26.14 -13.21 -18.11
N TRP A 35 -26.81 -12.16 -18.58
CA TRP A 35 -26.16 -11.13 -19.40
C TRP A 35 -25.04 -10.41 -18.66
N PHE A 36 -25.21 -10.20 -17.35
CA PHE A 36 -24.24 -9.50 -16.51
C PHE A 36 -23.03 -10.39 -16.24
N LYS A 37 -23.26 -11.66 -15.88
CA LYS A 37 -22.18 -12.66 -15.72
C LYS A 37 -21.38 -12.83 -17.00
N THR A 38 -22.06 -12.89 -18.15
CA THR A 38 -21.41 -12.95 -19.46
C THR A 38 -20.53 -11.72 -19.70
N ALA A 39 -21.03 -10.51 -19.38
CA ALA A 39 -20.27 -9.27 -19.51
C ALA A 39 -19.05 -9.24 -18.57
N MET A 40 -19.21 -9.66 -17.31
CA MET A 40 -18.14 -9.76 -16.32
C MET A 40 -17.03 -10.74 -16.71
N SER A 41 -17.36 -11.80 -17.46
CA SER A 41 -16.40 -12.79 -17.92
C SER A 41 -15.59 -12.38 -19.16
N ARG A 42 -15.86 -11.20 -19.75
CA ARG A 42 -15.16 -10.74 -20.95
C ARG A 42 -13.66 -10.57 -20.66
N SER A 43 -12.85 -10.99 -21.61
CA SER A 43 -11.41 -10.78 -21.62
C SER A 43 -10.93 -10.60 -23.06
N ILE A 44 -9.76 -10.00 -23.24
CA ILE A 44 -9.12 -9.80 -24.53
C ILE A 44 -7.60 -9.90 -24.34
N ASP A 45 -6.91 -10.41 -25.36
CA ASP A 45 -5.46 -10.39 -25.42
C ASP A 45 -4.99 -9.15 -26.18
N VAL A 46 -4.25 -8.26 -25.50
CA VAL A 46 -3.62 -7.09 -26.13
C VAL A 46 -2.17 -7.41 -26.42
N THR A 47 -1.82 -7.53 -27.70
CA THR A 47 -0.44 -7.80 -28.14
C THR A 47 0.29 -6.56 -28.65
N LYS A 48 -0.41 -5.45 -28.81
CA LYS A 48 0.20 -4.19 -29.23
C LYS A 48 0.81 -3.50 -28.01
N GLU A 49 1.96 -2.87 -28.23
CA GLU A 49 2.61 -2.02 -27.24
C GLU A 49 3.00 -0.69 -27.91
N SER A 50 2.83 0.40 -27.17
CA SER A 50 3.32 1.72 -27.56
C SER A 50 4.56 2.09 -26.75
N ASP A 51 5.49 2.79 -27.39
CA ASP A 51 6.59 3.45 -26.67
C ASP A 51 6.03 4.63 -25.86
N PHE A 52 6.44 4.74 -24.61
CA PHE A 52 6.06 5.81 -23.70
C PHE A 52 7.31 6.55 -23.20
N SER A 53 7.19 7.86 -23.05
CA SER A 53 8.18 8.66 -22.36
C SER A 53 7.58 9.93 -21.79
N LEU A 54 7.93 10.24 -20.54
CA LEU A 54 7.59 11.50 -19.88
C LEU A 54 8.86 12.06 -19.25
N ALA A 55 9.45 13.07 -19.92
CA ALA A 55 10.79 13.56 -19.60
C ALA A 55 10.88 14.25 -18.23
N SER A 56 9.79 14.88 -17.76
CA SER A 56 9.74 15.60 -16.48
C SER A 56 10.02 14.72 -15.26
N VAL A 57 9.74 13.41 -15.37
CA VAL A 57 9.89 12.43 -14.28
C VAL A 57 10.74 11.24 -14.70
N ALA A 58 11.57 11.43 -15.73
CA ALA A 58 12.47 10.41 -16.29
C ALA A 58 11.80 9.08 -16.68
N ALA A 59 10.48 9.05 -16.89
CA ALA A 59 9.76 7.84 -17.25
C ALA A 59 9.98 7.47 -18.72
N LYS A 60 10.23 6.20 -18.97
CA LYS A 60 10.44 5.65 -20.31
C LYS A 60 10.22 4.14 -20.34
N GLY A 61 9.43 3.65 -21.29
CA GLY A 61 9.22 2.23 -21.44
C GLY A 61 8.24 1.88 -22.55
N LYS A 62 7.62 0.72 -22.41
CA LYS A 62 6.55 0.24 -23.30
C LYS A 62 5.29 0.02 -22.49
N VAL A 63 4.16 0.44 -23.04
CA VAL A 63 2.84 0.31 -22.43
C VAL A 63 2.01 -0.60 -23.33
N LYS A 64 1.30 -1.58 -22.75
CA LYS A 64 0.36 -2.43 -23.48
C LYS A 64 -0.82 -1.59 -23.95
N GLY A 65 -1.17 -1.72 -25.23
CA GLY A 65 -2.19 -0.90 -25.89
C GLY A 65 -1.61 0.32 -26.60
N GLU A 66 -2.48 1.11 -27.23
CA GLU A 66 -2.12 2.32 -27.96
C GLU A 66 -2.31 3.55 -27.07
N ILE A 67 -1.21 4.07 -26.51
CA ILE A 67 -1.22 5.23 -25.61
C ILE A 67 -1.22 6.56 -26.37
N SER A 68 -2.03 7.52 -25.90
CA SER A 68 -2.07 8.90 -26.37
C SER A 68 -2.29 9.88 -25.22
N LEU A 69 -1.51 10.96 -25.17
CA LEU A 69 -1.76 12.09 -24.26
C LEU A 69 -3.04 12.81 -24.68
N VAL A 70 -3.96 13.00 -23.74
CA VAL A 70 -5.25 13.66 -23.96
C VAL A 70 -5.22 15.08 -23.43
N ASP A 71 -4.67 15.27 -22.22
CA ASP A 71 -4.54 16.58 -21.58
C ASP A 71 -3.30 16.63 -20.70
N GLU A 72 -2.75 17.83 -20.52
CA GLU A 72 -1.67 18.09 -19.59
C GLU A 72 -1.88 19.45 -18.90
N SER A 73 -1.63 19.48 -17.61
CA SER A 73 -1.59 20.69 -16.81
C SER A 73 -0.36 20.65 -15.90
N GLU A 74 -0.11 21.75 -15.18
CA GLU A 74 1.00 21.79 -14.24
C GLU A 74 0.85 20.65 -13.20
N GLY A 75 1.78 19.70 -13.26
CA GLY A 75 1.82 18.58 -12.35
C GLY A 75 0.85 17.42 -12.62
N THR A 76 0.08 17.47 -13.70
CA THR A 76 -0.87 16.39 -14.06
C THR A 76 -0.79 16.06 -15.55
N TRP A 77 -0.73 14.77 -15.86
CA TRP A 77 -0.80 14.25 -17.23
C TRP A 77 -1.91 13.22 -17.35
N TYR A 78 -2.75 13.35 -18.37
CA TYR A 78 -3.89 12.47 -18.61
C TYR A 78 -3.77 11.78 -19.98
N TYR A 79 -3.84 10.45 -19.96
CA TYR A 79 -3.63 9.58 -21.11
C TYR A 79 -4.84 8.68 -21.35
N HIS A 80 -5.08 8.38 -22.63
CA HIS A 80 -5.89 7.25 -23.05
C HIS A 80 -4.99 6.13 -23.54
N ILE A 81 -5.33 4.89 -23.19
CA ILE A 81 -4.70 3.68 -23.71
C ILE A 81 -5.79 2.83 -24.36
N ASP A 82 -5.77 2.74 -25.70
CA ASP A 82 -6.70 1.90 -26.45
C ASP A 82 -6.26 0.42 -26.40
N ILE A 83 -7.14 -0.42 -25.87
CA ILE A 83 -6.96 -1.86 -25.73
C ILE A 83 -7.93 -2.67 -26.62
N GLY A 84 -8.65 -2.00 -27.52
CA GLY A 84 -9.66 -2.60 -28.38
C GLY A 84 -11.03 -2.80 -27.71
N THR A 85 -11.28 -2.16 -26.56
CA THR A 85 -12.58 -2.13 -25.89
C THR A 85 -13.38 -0.87 -26.26
N PRO A 86 -14.70 -0.82 -26.01
CA PRO A 86 -15.51 0.35 -26.35
C PRO A 86 -15.11 1.64 -25.61
N THR A 87 -14.57 1.53 -24.40
CA THR A 87 -13.95 2.64 -23.67
C THR A 87 -12.45 2.40 -23.54
N PRO A 88 -11.61 3.44 -23.69
CA PRO A 88 -10.17 3.32 -23.44
C PRO A 88 -9.91 3.12 -21.95
N VAL A 89 -8.71 2.64 -21.62
CA VAL A 89 -8.18 2.80 -20.26
C VAL A 89 -7.72 4.25 -20.12
N GLU A 90 -8.14 4.89 -19.03
CA GLU A 90 -7.84 6.28 -18.71
C GLU A 90 -6.78 6.30 -17.61
N CYS A 91 -5.61 6.88 -17.86
CA CYS A 91 -4.50 6.91 -16.92
C CYS A 91 -4.06 8.34 -16.60
N TYR A 92 -3.81 8.59 -15.33
CA TYR A 92 -3.39 9.87 -14.77
C TYR A 92 -2.02 9.70 -14.12
N VAL A 93 -1.19 10.73 -14.23
CA VAL A 93 0.09 10.85 -13.53
C VAL A 93 0.05 12.17 -12.76
N PHE A 94 0.32 12.13 -11.46
CA PHE A 94 0.38 13.30 -10.59
C PHE A 94 1.76 13.45 -9.97
N ASN A 95 2.28 14.67 -9.86
CA ASN A 95 3.44 14.98 -9.03
C ASN A 95 3.06 15.63 -7.68
N GLU A 96 1.81 16.06 -7.53
CA GLU A 96 1.22 16.59 -6.30
C GLU A 96 -0.08 15.82 -6.04
N TYR A 97 -0.19 15.17 -4.88
CA TYR A 97 -1.30 14.26 -4.57
C TYR A 97 -1.49 14.08 -3.06
N ASP A 98 -2.71 13.69 -2.66
CA ASP A 98 -3.11 13.46 -1.25
C ASP A 98 -2.89 12.00 -0.79
N GLY A 99 -1.99 11.28 -1.47
CA GLY A 99 -1.71 9.86 -1.28
C GLY A 99 -2.48 8.90 -2.20
N PRO A 100 -2.04 7.62 -2.29
CA PRO A 100 -2.61 6.64 -3.22
C PRO A 100 -4.08 6.31 -2.99
N ALA A 101 -4.56 6.22 -1.75
CA ALA A 101 -5.93 5.82 -1.45
C ALA A 101 -6.93 6.97 -1.69
N ASN A 102 -6.61 8.17 -1.22
CA ASN A 102 -7.45 9.36 -1.36
C ASN A 102 -7.57 9.79 -2.83
N SER A 103 -6.47 9.85 -3.57
CA SER A 103 -6.47 10.18 -5.00
C SER A 103 -7.18 9.11 -5.83
N LEU A 104 -6.98 7.81 -5.55
CA LEU A 104 -7.71 6.74 -6.24
C LEU A 104 -9.22 6.90 -6.11
N HIS A 105 -9.71 7.14 -4.89
CA HIS A 105 -11.12 7.38 -4.66
C HIS A 105 -11.63 8.64 -5.39
N ALA A 106 -10.85 9.72 -5.42
CA ALA A 106 -11.22 10.95 -6.12
C ALA A 106 -11.39 10.71 -7.63
N ILE A 107 -10.47 9.96 -8.25
CA ILE A 107 -10.54 9.60 -9.67
C ILE A 107 -11.69 8.62 -9.95
N VAL A 108 -11.98 7.69 -9.05
CA VAL A 108 -13.18 6.83 -9.16
C VAL A 108 -14.46 7.67 -9.13
N ASP A 109 -14.61 8.63 -8.20
CA ASP A 109 -15.80 9.48 -8.16
C ASP A 109 -15.91 10.37 -9.40
N LEU A 110 -14.79 10.94 -9.87
CA LEU A 110 -14.72 11.68 -11.14
C LEU A 110 -15.21 10.81 -12.32
N SER A 111 -14.75 9.57 -12.40
CA SER A 111 -15.11 8.61 -13.46
C SER A 111 -16.59 8.22 -13.40
N LEU A 112 -17.14 8.04 -12.19
CA LEU A 112 -18.56 7.77 -11.99
C LEU A 112 -19.43 8.96 -12.43
N ASN A 113 -19.00 10.19 -12.13
CA ASN A 113 -19.67 11.40 -12.58
C ASN A 113 -19.59 11.57 -14.10
N GLY A 114 -18.43 11.28 -14.70
CA GLY A 114 -18.26 11.25 -16.15
C GLY A 114 -19.15 10.21 -16.83
N ALA A 115 -19.28 9.01 -16.26
CA ALA A 115 -20.18 7.98 -16.77
C ALA A 115 -21.65 8.44 -16.75
N ALA A 116 -22.07 9.13 -15.69
CA ALA A 116 -23.40 9.72 -15.57
C ALA A 116 -23.66 10.78 -16.66
N GLU A 117 -22.70 11.71 -16.84
CA GLU A 117 -22.78 12.78 -17.83
C GLU A 117 -22.84 12.25 -19.27
N LEU A 118 -21.92 11.34 -19.63
CA LEU A 118 -21.84 10.74 -20.96
C LEU A 118 -23.13 10.01 -21.36
N ASN A 119 -23.84 9.42 -20.38
CA ASN A 119 -25.10 8.72 -20.61
C ASN A 119 -26.34 9.61 -20.46
N GLY A 120 -26.18 10.88 -20.05
CA GLY A 120 -27.30 11.78 -19.76
C GLY A 120 -28.22 11.25 -18.66
N LYS A 121 -27.68 10.49 -17.69
CA LYS A 121 -28.43 9.82 -16.62
C LYS A 121 -27.80 10.12 -15.27
N THR A 122 -28.62 10.28 -14.22
CA THR A 122 -28.12 10.47 -12.85
C THR A 122 -27.63 9.15 -12.24
N ARG A 123 -26.59 9.21 -11.40
CA ARG A 123 -26.14 8.06 -10.59
C ARG A 123 -27.21 7.70 -9.55
N SER A 124 -27.78 6.50 -9.65
CA SER A 124 -28.84 6.02 -8.74
C SER A 124 -28.32 5.11 -7.63
N ALA A 125 -27.20 4.43 -7.84
CA ALA A 125 -26.53 3.62 -6.82
C ALA A 125 -25.05 3.39 -7.16
N GLN A 126 -24.26 3.08 -6.14
CA GLN A 126 -22.90 2.57 -6.26
C GLN A 126 -22.63 1.51 -5.19
N PHE A 127 -21.74 0.57 -5.46
CA PHE A 127 -21.37 -0.50 -4.54
C PHE A 127 -19.88 -0.83 -4.67
N ASN A 128 -19.21 -1.02 -3.54
CA ASN A 128 -17.85 -1.52 -3.47
C ASN A 128 -17.87 -2.97 -3.99
N TYR A 129 -17.21 -3.21 -5.13
CA TYR A 129 -17.17 -4.54 -5.74
C TYR A 129 -15.98 -5.33 -5.29
N ALA A 130 -14.78 -4.76 -5.39
CA ALA A 130 -13.55 -5.40 -4.97
C ALA A 130 -12.55 -4.36 -4.48
N ILE A 131 -11.77 -4.74 -3.48
CA ILE A 131 -10.56 -4.04 -3.05
C ILE A 131 -9.44 -5.08 -3.02
N ASP A 132 -8.27 -4.65 -3.45
CA ASP A 132 -7.06 -5.46 -3.45
C ASP A 132 -5.82 -4.59 -3.27
N THR A 133 -4.71 -5.24 -2.97
CA THR A 133 -3.39 -4.63 -2.90
C THR A 133 -2.33 -5.64 -3.31
N GLY A 134 -1.19 -5.16 -3.80
CA GLY A 134 -0.10 -6.00 -4.22
C GLY A 134 1.12 -5.19 -4.64
N VAL A 135 2.02 -5.81 -5.39
CA VAL A 135 3.23 -5.16 -5.91
C VAL A 135 3.43 -5.40 -7.41
N ILE A 136 3.95 -4.40 -8.10
CA ILE A 136 4.47 -4.46 -9.46
C ILE A 136 5.98 -4.19 -9.37
N GLY A 137 6.79 -5.25 -9.43
CA GLY A 137 8.20 -5.12 -9.08
C GLY A 137 8.34 -4.84 -7.57
N ASN A 138 8.80 -3.64 -7.22
CA ASN A 138 8.83 -3.12 -5.85
C ASN A 138 7.75 -2.06 -5.57
N THR A 139 6.97 -1.65 -6.58
CA THR A 139 5.95 -0.61 -6.44
C THR A 139 4.65 -1.20 -5.90
N PRO A 140 4.16 -0.81 -4.71
CA PRO A 140 2.86 -1.25 -4.24
C PRO A 140 1.73 -0.64 -5.07
N TYR A 141 0.58 -1.32 -5.13
CA TYR A 141 -0.64 -0.77 -5.73
C TYR A 141 -1.87 -0.99 -4.85
N LEU A 142 -2.88 -0.13 -5.01
CA LEU A 142 -4.25 -0.34 -4.51
C LEU A 142 -5.21 -0.58 -5.68
N GLN A 143 -6.23 -1.40 -5.44
CA GLN A 143 -7.36 -1.60 -6.33
C GLN A 143 -8.66 -1.13 -5.68
N LEU A 144 -9.51 -0.46 -6.45
CA LEU A 144 -10.89 -0.17 -6.07
C LEU A 144 -11.83 -0.35 -7.26
N ASP A 145 -12.54 -1.47 -7.30
CA ASP A 145 -13.59 -1.70 -8.28
C ASP A 145 -14.94 -1.28 -7.71
N THR A 146 -15.68 -0.46 -8.45
CA THR A 146 -16.98 0.08 -8.05
C THR A 146 -18.05 -0.28 -9.08
N LEU A 147 -19.07 -1.03 -8.66
CA LEU A 147 -20.30 -1.21 -9.43
C LEU A 147 -21.17 0.03 -9.31
N TYR A 148 -21.86 0.40 -10.38
CA TYR A 148 -22.77 1.53 -10.34
C TYR A 148 -24.04 1.30 -11.16
N HIS A 149 -25.08 2.05 -10.80
CA HIS A 149 -26.30 2.18 -11.58
C HIS A 149 -26.52 3.63 -11.99
N LEU A 150 -26.99 3.83 -13.23
CA LEU A 150 -27.46 5.13 -13.71
C LEU A 150 -28.93 5.03 -14.12
N GLY A 151 -29.67 6.11 -13.94
CA GLY A 151 -31.09 6.18 -14.25
C GLY A 151 -31.97 5.32 -13.32
N GLU A 152 -33.26 5.31 -13.60
CA GLU A 152 -34.30 4.65 -12.79
C GLU A 152 -35.27 3.87 -13.69
N GLY A 153 -35.98 2.90 -13.11
CA GLY A 153 -37.01 2.12 -13.81
C GLY A 153 -36.48 1.37 -15.03
N GLU A 154 -37.17 1.51 -16.17
CA GLU A 154 -36.79 0.87 -17.45
C GLU A 154 -35.52 1.47 -18.08
N GLU A 155 -35.13 2.67 -17.65
CA GLU A 155 -33.96 3.40 -18.14
C GLU A 155 -32.68 3.08 -17.36
N LYS A 156 -32.78 2.15 -16.40
CA LYS A 156 -31.68 1.79 -15.50
C LYS A 156 -30.62 0.99 -16.26
N VAL A 157 -29.38 1.46 -16.16
CA VAL A 157 -28.19 0.77 -16.68
C VAL A 157 -27.22 0.46 -15.55
N ALA A 158 -26.43 -0.59 -15.72
CA ALA A 158 -25.39 -0.99 -14.78
C ALA A 158 -24.02 -0.94 -15.45
N GLY A 159 -23.00 -0.56 -14.69
CA GLY A 159 -21.62 -0.56 -15.14
C GLY A 159 -20.66 -0.83 -13.99
N MET A 160 -19.37 -0.82 -14.32
CA MET A 160 -18.28 -0.97 -13.37
C MET A 160 -17.15 -0.02 -13.72
N ILE A 161 -16.68 0.74 -12.74
CA ILE A 161 -15.38 1.39 -12.80
C ILE A 161 -14.39 0.46 -12.11
N LYS A 162 -13.38 0.01 -12.85
CA LYS A 162 -12.20 -0.65 -12.29
C LYS A 162 -11.12 0.41 -12.13
N ALA A 163 -10.39 0.39 -11.02
CA ALA A 163 -9.37 1.41 -10.78
C ALA A 163 -8.17 0.84 -10.02
N TYR A 164 -6.98 1.31 -10.38
CA TYR A 164 -5.74 1.04 -9.67
C TYR A 164 -4.98 2.33 -9.41
N SER A 165 -4.28 2.41 -8.28
CA SER A 165 -3.26 3.43 -8.01
C SER A 165 -1.94 2.79 -7.60
N ALA A 166 -0.82 3.39 -7.99
CA ALA A 166 0.52 3.02 -7.54
C ALA A 166 1.37 4.28 -7.43
N GLN A 167 2.19 4.36 -6.38
CA GLN A 167 3.12 5.45 -6.19
C GLN A 167 4.53 4.97 -6.51
N THR A 168 5.13 5.57 -7.53
CA THR A 168 6.53 5.37 -7.90
C THR A 168 7.31 6.62 -7.49
N ASN A 169 8.63 6.48 -7.24
CA ASN A 169 9.57 7.57 -6.89
C ASN A 169 8.92 8.92 -6.53
N ASP A 170 8.67 9.78 -7.53
CA ASP A 170 8.14 11.13 -7.37
C ASP A 170 6.71 11.33 -7.92
N THR A 171 6.02 10.25 -8.31
CA THR A 171 4.72 10.33 -8.99
C THR A 171 3.70 9.33 -8.50
N LEU A 172 2.42 9.70 -8.64
CA LEU A 172 1.29 8.82 -8.44
C LEU A 172 0.64 8.50 -9.79
N GLU A 173 0.60 7.22 -10.14
CA GLU A 173 -0.08 6.71 -11.31
C GLU A 173 -1.45 6.16 -10.93
N ILE A 174 -2.51 6.63 -11.58
CA ILE A 174 -3.88 6.11 -11.39
C ILE A 174 -4.46 5.76 -12.74
N CYS A 175 -4.92 4.53 -12.92
CA CYS A 175 -5.66 4.15 -14.12
C CYS A 175 -7.08 3.72 -13.76
N VAL A 176 -8.04 4.01 -14.64
CA VAL A 176 -9.43 3.57 -14.56
C VAL A 176 -9.90 2.96 -15.88
N HIS A 177 -10.84 2.02 -15.78
CA HIS A 177 -11.49 1.43 -16.96
C HIS A 177 -12.98 1.21 -16.71
N ASN A 178 -13.80 1.94 -17.47
CA ASN A 178 -15.25 1.92 -17.38
C ASN A 178 -15.87 0.90 -18.34
N GLU A 179 -15.82 -0.38 -17.96
CA GLU A 179 -16.42 -1.51 -18.70
C GLU A 179 -16.64 -2.70 -17.76
N LEU A 180 -17.64 -3.52 -18.08
CA LEU A 180 -17.81 -4.82 -17.41
C LEU A 180 -16.81 -5.84 -17.99
N GLY A 181 -16.14 -6.57 -17.10
CA GLY A 181 -15.09 -7.54 -17.45
C GLY A 181 -13.73 -6.88 -17.68
N TYR A 182 -12.86 -7.57 -18.42
CA TYR A 182 -11.52 -7.13 -18.80
C TYR A 182 -10.57 -6.85 -17.62
N ARG A 183 -10.81 -7.45 -16.44
CA ARG A 183 -10.01 -7.19 -15.23
C ARG A 183 -8.53 -7.54 -15.42
N ASP A 184 -8.24 -8.73 -15.94
CA ASP A 184 -6.87 -9.21 -16.14
C ASP A 184 -6.09 -8.31 -17.10
N ILE A 185 -6.70 -7.96 -18.24
CA ILE A 185 -6.02 -7.12 -19.24
C ILE A 185 -5.88 -5.68 -18.77
N PHE A 186 -6.82 -5.17 -17.98
CA PHE A 186 -6.72 -3.84 -17.38
C PHE A 186 -5.56 -3.77 -16.38
N PHE A 187 -5.41 -4.79 -15.52
CA PHE A 187 -4.25 -4.90 -14.63
C PHE A 187 -2.93 -4.99 -15.41
N ASP A 188 -2.90 -5.79 -16.48
CA ASP A 188 -1.73 -5.91 -17.36
C ASP A 188 -1.31 -4.56 -17.98
N VAL A 189 -2.29 -3.76 -18.40
CA VAL A 189 -2.07 -2.42 -18.96
C VAL A 189 -1.55 -1.48 -17.88
N PHE A 190 -2.22 -1.43 -16.73
CA PHE A 190 -1.78 -0.65 -15.57
C PHE A 190 -0.35 -1.02 -15.14
N SER A 191 -0.05 -2.31 -15.01
CA SER A 191 1.27 -2.80 -14.66
C SER A 191 2.33 -2.40 -15.69
N SER A 192 2.03 -2.49 -16.98
CA SER A 192 2.95 -2.02 -18.02
C SER A 192 3.19 -0.50 -17.97
N PHE A 193 2.16 0.27 -17.60
CA PHE A 193 2.25 1.72 -17.43
C PHE A 193 3.13 2.11 -16.24
N VAL A 194 2.86 1.55 -15.05
CA VAL A 194 3.65 1.77 -13.82
C VAL A 194 5.13 1.40 -14.02
N ASN A 195 5.40 0.29 -14.69
CA ASN A 195 6.78 -0.15 -14.97
C ASN A 195 7.60 0.86 -15.80
N THR A 196 6.96 1.82 -16.48
CA THR A 196 7.69 2.88 -17.21
C THR A 196 8.27 3.96 -16.31
N PHE A 197 7.81 4.05 -15.06
CA PHE A 197 8.26 5.02 -14.05
C PHE A 197 9.32 4.46 -13.09
N ASN A 198 9.56 3.14 -13.13
CA ASN A 198 10.58 2.45 -12.36
C ASN A 198 11.99 2.75 -12.90
N SER A 199 12.45 3.98 -12.67
CA SER A 199 13.84 4.39 -12.83
C SER A 199 14.61 4.11 -11.52
N GLU A 200 15.87 3.67 -11.63
CA GLU A 200 16.72 3.52 -10.44
C GLU A 200 16.85 4.90 -9.76
N PRO A 201 16.43 5.06 -8.50
CA PRO A 201 16.60 6.30 -7.77
C PRO A 201 18.10 6.63 -7.61
N ALA A 202 18.43 7.91 -7.55
CA ALA A 202 19.81 8.37 -7.40
C ALA A 202 20.47 7.81 -6.12
N ASP A 203 19.68 7.68 -5.06
CA ASP A 203 20.06 7.12 -3.76
C ASP A 203 19.24 5.87 -3.47
N ALA A 204 19.64 4.74 -4.07
CA ALA A 204 18.94 3.48 -3.88
C ALA A 204 18.94 3.05 -2.41
N PRO A 205 17.76 2.67 -1.85
CA PRO A 205 17.67 2.24 -0.47
C PRO A 205 18.52 0.98 -0.24
N PHE A 206 19.23 0.93 0.89
CA PHE A 206 19.98 -0.27 1.28
C PHE A 206 19.05 -1.34 1.88
N PHE A 207 17.87 -0.93 2.34
CA PHE A 207 16.79 -1.79 2.77
C PHE A 207 15.44 -1.18 2.36
N GLU A 208 14.56 -2.01 1.79
CA GLU A 208 13.19 -1.65 1.41
C GLU A 208 12.27 -2.83 1.72
N SER A 209 11.08 -2.55 2.25
CA SER A 209 10.06 -3.56 2.51
C SER A 209 8.67 -3.03 2.19
N VAL A 210 7.85 -3.88 1.60
CA VAL A 210 6.43 -3.59 1.35
C VAL A 210 5.59 -4.63 2.09
N TYR A 211 4.62 -4.16 2.84
CA TYR A 211 3.69 -4.95 3.61
C TYR A 211 2.28 -4.83 3.04
N GLU A 212 1.64 -5.97 2.78
CA GLU A 212 0.20 -6.05 2.59
C GLU A 212 -0.49 -5.93 3.96
N MET A 213 -1.51 -5.07 4.05
CA MET A 213 -2.34 -4.90 5.24
C MET A 213 -3.73 -5.47 5.00
N ARG A 214 -4.17 -6.36 5.90
CA ARG A 214 -5.48 -7.01 5.84
C ARG A 214 -6.29 -6.81 7.10
N ILE A 215 -7.59 -6.59 6.93
CA ILE A 215 -8.58 -6.59 8.01
C ILE A 215 -9.68 -7.60 7.63
N ASN A 216 -9.99 -8.55 8.52
CA ASN A 216 -10.96 -9.63 8.24
C ASN A 216 -10.66 -10.39 6.93
N ASP A 217 -9.40 -10.70 6.69
CA ASP A 217 -8.89 -11.36 5.46
C ASP A 217 -9.25 -10.60 4.17
N ILE A 218 -9.39 -9.27 4.23
CA ILE A 218 -9.54 -8.39 3.07
C ILE A 218 -8.22 -7.61 2.93
N PRO A 219 -7.52 -7.69 1.78
CA PRO A 219 -6.40 -6.81 1.46
C PRO A 219 -6.90 -5.38 1.32
N MET A 220 -6.74 -4.57 2.35
CA MET A 220 -7.28 -3.22 2.42
C MET A 220 -6.24 -2.15 2.14
N GLY A 221 -4.95 -2.51 2.12
CA GLY A 221 -3.92 -1.52 1.87
C GLY A 221 -2.52 -2.06 1.92
N PHE A 222 -1.56 -1.14 1.92
CA PHE A 222 -0.16 -1.46 2.08
C PHE A 222 0.54 -0.49 3.02
N ALA A 223 1.69 -0.92 3.52
CA ALA A 223 2.70 -0.06 4.10
C ALA A 223 4.04 -0.27 3.37
N VAL A 224 4.83 0.78 3.21
CA VAL A 224 6.18 0.74 2.63
C VAL A 224 7.15 1.32 3.63
N GLU A 225 8.35 0.75 3.70
CA GLU A 225 9.47 1.34 4.41
C GLU A 225 10.71 1.33 3.51
N LYS A 226 11.41 2.47 3.42
CA LYS A 226 12.66 2.62 2.68
C LYS A 226 13.72 3.24 3.59
N TYR A 227 14.94 2.74 3.46
CA TYR A 227 16.08 3.16 4.27
C TYR A 227 17.26 3.53 3.38
N THR A 228 17.67 4.78 3.43
CA THR A 228 18.86 5.31 2.71
C THR A 228 19.87 5.85 3.71
N LYS A 229 21.12 6.05 3.27
CA LYS A 229 22.20 6.59 4.11
C LYS A 229 22.66 7.93 3.56
N ASP A 230 22.94 8.87 4.45
CA ASP A 230 23.67 10.07 4.07
C ASP A 230 25.20 9.86 4.11
N ALA A 231 25.93 10.96 3.91
CA ALA A 231 27.39 10.96 3.91
C ALA A 231 28.02 10.73 5.29
N ASP A 232 27.30 11.05 6.38
CA ASP A 232 27.74 10.89 7.76
C ASP A 232 27.38 9.50 8.32
N GLY A 233 26.58 8.73 7.58
CA GLY A 233 26.14 7.38 7.92
C GLY A 233 24.82 7.36 8.69
N ASP A 234 24.18 8.52 8.87
CA ASP A 234 22.83 8.60 9.40
C ASP A 234 21.86 7.99 8.38
N VAL A 235 20.80 7.37 8.91
CA VAL A 235 19.81 6.61 8.16
C VAL A 235 18.55 7.44 8.04
N MET A 236 18.21 7.81 6.81
CA MET A 236 16.89 8.35 6.47
C MET A 236 15.91 7.18 6.35
N ILE A 237 14.76 7.33 6.97
CA ILE A 237 13.67 6.38 7.02
C ILE A 237 12.49 7.06 6.37
N GLU A 238 11.93 6.43 5.34
CA GLU A 238 10.68 6.85 4.71
C GLU A 238 9.67 5.73 4.89
N SER A 239 8.57 6.02 5.57
CA SER A 239 7.49 5.07 5.80
C SER A 239 6.18 5.62 5.25
N GLU A 240 5.47 4.84 4.45
CA GLU A 240 4.20 5.24 3.85
C GLU A 240 3.14 4.20 4.13
N THR A 241 1.89 4.62 4.29
CA THR A 241 0.74 3.71 4.41
C THR A 241 -0.43 4.24 3.61
N ALA A 242 -1.10 3.35 2.89
CA ALA A 242 -2.29 3.66 2.13
C ALA A 242 -3.37 2.60 2.37
N LEU A 243 -4.55 3.01 2.81
CA LEU A 243 -5.64 2.11 3.24
C LEU A 243 -7.00 2.51 2.64
N LEU A 244 -7.73 1.50 2.18
CA LEU A 244 -9.13 1.55 1.74
C LEU A 244 -9.95 0.56 2.58
N VAL A 245 -10.73 1.09 3.52
CA VAL A 245 -11.51 0.29 4.46
C VAL A 245 -13.00 0.44 4.14
N PRO A 246 -13.71 -0.58 3.65
CA PRO A 246 -15.16 -0.55 3.50
C PRO A 246 -15.84 -0.25 4.83
N VAL A 247 -16.59 0.85 4.89
CA VAL A 247 -17.42 1.18 6.07
C VAL A 247 -18.83 0.64 5.91
N ASP A 248 -19.31 0.55 4.67
CA ASP A 248 -20.53 -0.15 4.27
C ASP A 248 -20.41 -0.69 2.83
N ALA A 249 -21.54 -1.13 2.26
CA ALA A 249 -21.58 -1.69 0.91
C ALA A 249 -21.27 -0.69 -0.20
N ASN A 250 -21.34 0.62 0.06
CA ASN A 250 -21.34 1.69 -0.95
C ASN A 250 -20.21 2.70 -0.75
N THR A 251 -19.56 2.69 0.42
CA THR A 251 -18.57 3.68 0.82
C THR A 251 -17.34 3.04 1.43
N VAL A 252 -16.19 3.68 1.20
CA VAL A 252 -14.89 3.30 1.75
C VAL A 252 -14.31 4.47 2.52
N SER A 253 -13.74 4.21 3.69
CA SER A 253 -12.81 5.13 4.33
C SER A 253 -11.47 5.04 3.63
N ARG A 254 -10.79 6.18 3.50
CA ARG A 254 -9.49 6.30 2.86
C ARG A 254 -8.54 6.98 3.82
N THR A 255 -7.37 6.38 4.03
CA THR A 255 -6.33 6.92 4.89
C THR A 255 -5.01 6.77 4.15
N ASP A 256 -4.29 7.87 4.02
CA ASP A 256 -2.91 7.89 3.57
C ASP A 256 -2.07 8.56 4.65
N SER A 257 -0.90 8.01 4.95
CA SER A 257 0.06 8.63 5.86
C SER A 257 1.47 8.45 5.34
N ALA A 258 2.32 9.43 5.65
CA ALA A 258 3.75 9.33 5.42
C ALA A 258 4.52 9.78 6.66
N ASP A 259 5.66 9.16 6.89
CA ASP A 259 6.67 9.53 7.88
C ASP A 259 8.02 9.65 7.18
N ILE A 260 8.75 10.70 7.51
CA ILE A 260 10.16 10.85 7.17
C ILE A 260 10.90 11.11 8.46
N SER A 261 11.83 10.22 8.80
CA SER A 261 12.64 10.37 10.02
C SER A 261 14.11 10.09 9.76
N TRP A 262 14.95 10.67 10.62
CA TRP A 262 16.38 10.47 10.60
C TRP A 262 16.81 9.75 11.86
N SER A 263 17.69 8.76 11.70
CA SER A 263 18.27 8.03 12.82
C SER A 263 19.78 7.90 12.70
N ARG A 264 20.44 7.82 13.84
CA ARG A 264 21.86 7.49 13.89
C ARG A 264 22.07 6.02 13.54
N PRO A 265 23.32 5.64 13.20
CA PRO A 265 23.72 4.25 13.00
C PRO A 265 23.29 3.25 14.08
N ASP A 266 23.15 3.70 15.34
CA ASP A 266 22.76 2.87 16.48
C ASP A 266 21.24 2.70 16.64
N GLY A 267 20.45 3.27 15.72
CA GLY A 267 18.98 3.22 15.79
C GLY A 267 18.35 4.29 16.68
N SER A 268 19.13 5.25 17.19
CA SER A 268 18.57 6.40 17.91
C SER A 268 18.01 7.46 16.96
N LEU A 269 16.79 7.92 17.22
CA LEU A 269 16.14 9.00 16.48
C LEU A 269 16.95 10.30 16.59
N ILE A 270 16.96 11.06 15.49
CA ILE A 270 17.53 12.41 15.38
C ILE A 270 16.39 13.42 15.30
N ASN A 271 15.46 13.22 14.36
CA ASN A 271 14.25 14.00 14.15
C ASN A 271 13.27 13.18 13.28
N GLY A 272 12.05 13.69 13.10
CA GLY A 272 11.12 13.13 12.13
C GLY A 272 9.91 14.02 11.92
N SER A 273 9.19 13.78 10.84
CA SER A 273 7.93 14.41 10.50
C SER A 273 6.96 13.37 9.98
N THR A 274 5.67 13.54 10.27
CA THR A 274 4.61 12.68 9.78
C THR A 274 3.37 13.48 9.46
N TYR A 275 2.58 13.01 8.51
CA TYR A 275 1.23 13.50 8.29
C TYR A 275 0.27 12.35 7.97
N THR A 276 -1.02 12.62 8.17
CA THR A 276 -2.10 11.69 7.85
C THR A 276 -3.24 12.44 7.19
N ILE A 277 -3.71 11.93 6.06
CA ILE A 277 -4.87 12.43 5.33
C ILE A 277 -5.98 11.39 5.41
N ASP A 278 -7.07 11.76 6.07
CA ASP A 278 -8.28 10.95 6.17
C ASP A 278 -9.36 11.51 5.27
N ASN A 279 -9.85 10.69 4.34
CA ASN A 279 -10.99 11.00 3.48
C ASN A 279 -10.84 12.30 2.66
N GLY A 280 -9.61 12.65 2.29
CA GLY A 280 -9.24 13.85 1.54
C GLY A 280 -9.05 15.09 2.43
N VAL A 281 -8.88 14.90 3.74
CA VAL A 281 -8.67 15.99 4.70
C VAL A 281 -7.46 15.67 5.56
N LEU A 282 -6.54 16.64 5.70
CA LEU A 282 -5.43 16.55 6.64
C LEU A 282 -5.95 16.36 8.07
N SER A 283 -5.71 15.16 8.61
CA SER A 283 -6.16 14.70 9.92
C SER A 283 -5.15 15.06 11.00
N SER A 284 -3.87 14.87 10.71
CA SER A 284 -2.74 15.19 11.59
C SER A 284 -1.49 15.50 10.78
N GLU A 285 -0.61 16.28 11.39
CA GLU A 285 0.73 16.59 10.90
C GLU A 285 1.59 16.90 12.13
N PHE A 286 2.74 16.27 12.29
CA PHE A 286 3.62 16.48 13.42
C PHE A 286 5.07 16.45 13.01
N GLU A 287 5.90 17.20 13.72
CA GLU A 287 7.36 17.17 13.63
C GLU A 287 7.94 16.98 15.04
N ILE A 288 9.00 16.19 15.14
CA ILE A 288 9.81 16.04 16.35
C ILE A 288 11.26 16.42 16.07
N SER A 289 11.84 17.20 16.96
CA SER A 289 13.25 17.58 16.89
C SER A 289 13.83 17.81 18.29
N VAL A 290 15.15 17.94 18.38
CA VAL A 290 15.83 18.30 19.64
C VAL A 290 16.10 19.81 19.66
N ALA A 291 15.59 20.49 20.69
CA ALA A 291 15.87 21.89 20.98
C ALA A 291 16.15 22.06 22.48
N ASP A 292 17.18 22.84 22.83
CA ASP A 292 17.58 23.09 24.23
C ASP A 292 17.73 21.80 25.08
N ASP A 293 18.39 20.78 24.49
CA ASP A 293 18.62 19.44 25.07
C ASP A 293 17.32 18.68 25.43
N LYS A 294 16.19 19.00 24.77
CA LYS A 294 14.91 18.31 24.93
C LYS A 294 14.27 17.99 23.59
N TRP A 295 13.43 16.96 23.59
CA TRP A 295 12.53 16.69 22.47
C TRP A 295 11.40 17.72 22.45
N HIS A 296 11.30 18.43 21.34
CA HIS A 296 10.21 19.33 21.02
C HIS A 296 9.35 18.72 19.92
N VAL A 297 8.03 18.77 20.11
CA VAL A 297 7.05 18.37 19.11
C VAL A 297 6.18 19.56 18.75
N GLU A 298 5.98 19.79 17.46
CA GLU A 298 5.03 20.76 16.94
C GLU A 298 4.19 20.17 15.80
N GLY A 299 3.08 20.82 15.48
CA GLY A 299 2.20 20.41 14.39
C GLY A 299 0.73 20.67 14.68
N GLN A 300 -0.15 19.79 14.20
CA GLN A 300 -1.58 19.89 14.35
C GLN A 300 -2.29 18.54 14.36
N ILE A 301 -3.42 18.50 15.05
CA ILE A 301 -4.40 17.40 14.97
C ILE A 301 -5.79 17.97 14.79
N GLN A 302 -6.48 17.53 13.74
CA GLN A 302 -7.81 18.02 13.35
C GLN A 302 -7.87 19.55 13.27
N GLY A 303 -6.82 20.15 12.67
CA GLY A 303 -6.66 21.60 12.52
C GLY A 303 -6.38 22.37 13.82
N LYS A 304 -6.12 21.69 14.94
CA LYS A 304 -5.72 22.33 16.21
C LYS A 304 -4.23 22.19 16.40
N ALA A 305 -3.55 23.33 16.59
CA ALA A 305 -2.13 23.37 16.83
C ALA A 305 -1.73 22.58 18.09
N VAL A 306 -0.61 21.86 17.98
CA VAL A 306 0.08 21.15 19.06
C VAL A 306 1.50 21.71 19.13
N SER A 307 1.96 22.01 20.35
CA SER A 307 3.35 22.36 20.61
C SER A 307 3.67 21.96 22.05
N ALA A 308 4.66 21.10 22.24
CA ALA A 308 5.00 20.55 23.54
C ALA A 308 6.46 20.09 23.59
N ASP A 309 7.08 20.23 24.75
CA ASP A 309 8.30 19.50 25.07
C ASP A 309 7.91 18.14 25.67
N LEU A 310 8.55 17.07 25.22
CA LEU A 310 8.37 15.77 25.85
C LEU A 310 8.94 15.78 27.27
N ALA A 311 8.25 15.10 28.20
CA ALA A 311 8.76 14.94 29.56
C ALA A 311 10.01 14.05 29.64
N TYR A 312 10.22 13.20 28.63
CA TYR A 312 11.39 12.33 28.49
C TYR A 312 12.45 13.02 27.64
N ASP A 313 13.69 13.05 28.13
CA ASP A 313 14.84 13.74 27.56
C ASP A 313 15.96 12.79 27.10
N GLY A 314 15.74 11.47 27.22
CA GLY A 314 16.66 10.46 26.70
C GLY A 314 16.49 10.22 25.20
N TRP A 315 17.32 9.34 24.63
CA TRP A 315 17.18 8.96 23.23
C TRP A 315 15.89 8.17 22.98
N LEU A 316 15.34 8.35 21.78
CA LEU A 316 14.16 7.63 21.28
C LEU A 316 14.61 6.61 20.24
N LEU A 317 14.01 5.42 20.26
CA LEU A 317 14.21 4.38 19.26
C LEU A 317 13.50 4.77 17.96
N SER A 318 14.21 4.68 16.84
CA SER A 318 13.65 4.85 15.49
C SER A 318 13.10 3.52 14.95
N ASP A 319 12.40 3.58 13.82
CA ASP A 319 11.94 2.37 13.12
C ASP A 319 13.12 1.49 12.68
N PHE A 320 14.21 2.11 12.20
CA PHE A 320 15.47 1.39 11.92
C PHE A 320 16.02 0.71 13.17
N GLY A 321 16.04 1.42 14.31
CA GLY A 321 16.45 0.86 15.59
C GLY A 321 15.61 -0.34 16.02
N SER A 322 14.32 -0.36 15.69
CA SER A 322 13.45 -1.49 16.00
C SER A 322 13.88 -2.79 15.32
N TYR A 323 14.42 -2.74 14.09
CA TYR A 323 15.02 -3.91 13.43
C TYR A 323 16.29 -4.38 14.14
N LEU A 324 17.17 -3.44 14.53
CA LEU A 324 18.42 -3.76 15.22
C LEU A 324 18.15 -4.45 16.55
N GLU A 325 17.28 -3.86 17.37
CA GLU A 325 16.91 -4.39 18.68
C GLU A 325 16.16 -5.72 18.59
N THR A 326 15.40 -5.94 17.51
CA THR A 326 14.79 -7.23 17.20
C THR A 326 15.84 -8.28 16.90
N ALA A 327 16.79 -7.98 16.02
CA ALA A 327 17.88 -8.89 15.67
C ALA A 327 18.76 -9.23 16.88
N ASP A 328 19.03 -8.26 17.74
CA ASP A 328 19.84 -8.42 18.95
C ASP A 328 19.09 -9.23 20.01
N LEU A 329 17.81 -8.95 20.24
CA LEU A 329 17.02 -9.71 21.21
C LEU A 329 16.91 -11.18 20.80
N ILE A 330 16.67 -11.49 19.52
CA ILE A 330 16.62 -12.86 18.98
C ILE A 330 17.90 -13.64 19.33
N LYS A 331 19.07 -13.01 19.19
CA LYS A 331 20.39 -13.65 19.42
C LYS A 331 20.82 -13.68 20.88
N SER A 332 20.17 -12.90 21.74
CA SER A 332 20.52 -12.79 23.15
C SER A 332 19.88 -13.89 24.02
N ASP A 333 20.33 -14.04 25.26
CA ASP A 333 19.66 -14.84 26.29
C ASP A 333 18.52 -14.08 27.00
N ALA A 334 18.29 -12.81 26.66
CA ALA A 334 17.21 -12.02 27.25
C ALA A 334 15.85 -12.42 26.65
N GLU A 335 14.80 -12.36 27.48
CA GLU A 335 13.42 -12.64 27.06
C GLU A 335 12.70 -11.37 26.57
N SER A 336 13.15 -10.19 27.00
CA SER A 336 12.55 -8.91 26.63
C SER A 336 13.52 -7.75 26.76
N ALA A 337 13.25 -6.68 26.02
CA ALA A 337 13.88 -5.37 26.13
C ALA A 337 12.82 -4.25 26.15
N GLN A 338 13.16 -3.09 26.71
CA GLN A 338 12.25 -1.95 26.81
C GLN A 338 12.91 -0.69 26.26
N PHE A 339 12.15 0.06 25.47
CA PHE A 339 12.61 1.27 24.81
C PHE A 339 11.57 2.39 24.90
N LYS A 340 11.98 3.59 24.49
CA LYS A 340 11.11 4.74 24.32
C LYS A 340 11.01 5.07 22.84
N MET A 341 9.80 5.16 22.29
CA MET A 341 9.53 5.57 20.92
C MET A 341 8.63 6.78 20.90
N TRP A 342 8.77 7.62 19.87
CA TRP A 342 7.75 8.60 19.53
C TRP A 342 6.81 7.98 18.51
N THR A 343 5.55 7.83 18.86
CA THR A 343 4.52 7.21 18.01
C THR A 343 3.33 8.16 17.99
N PRO A 344 3.32 9.13 17.06
CA PRO A 344 2.38 10.25 17.10
C PRO A 344 0.91 9.84 16.97
N ASP A 345 0.63 8.71 16.33
CA ASP A 345 -0.74 8.17 16.21
C ASP A 345 -1.34 7.72 17.56
N ALA A 346 -0.49 7.34 18.51
CA ALA A 346 -0.91 6.91 19.84
C ALA A 346 -0.94 8.09 20.82
N ASP A 347 0.14 8.86 20.88
CA ASP A 347 0.21 10.10 21.64
C ASP A 347 1.36 10.99 21.10
N PRO A 348 1.04 12.08 20.37
CA PRO A 348 2.06 12.91 19.74
C PRO A 348 2.92 13.70 20.74
N VAL A 349 2.44 13.88 21.98
CA VAL A 349 3.14 14.68 23.00
C VAL A 349 3.82 13.83 24.08
N SER A 350 4.01 12.53 23.81
CA SER A 350 4.64 11.60 24.75
C SER A 350 5.66 10.67 24.08
N ALA A 351 6.71 10.34 24.83
CA ALA A 351 7.57 9.20 24.53
C ALA A 351 6.98 7.92 25.13
N ILE A 352 6.42 7.07 24.26
CA ILE A 352 5.72 5.86 24.66
C ILE A 352 6.73 4.77 25.03
N SER A 353 6.48 4.06 26.13
CA SER A 353 7.26 2.87 26.46
C SER A 353 6.81 1.71 25.59
N ILE A 354 7.76 1.11 24.88
CA ILE A 354 7.54 -0.13 24.15
C ILE A 354 8.27 -1.28 24.84
N THR A 355 7.65 -2.46 24.87
CA THR A 355 8.29 -3.69 25.32
C THR A 355 8.39 -4.66 24.16
N LEU A 356 9.62 -4.96 23.74
CA LEU A 356 9.92 -6.00 22.77
C LEU A 356 10.20 -7.30 23.54
N SER A 357 9.56 -8.40 23.16
CA SER A 357 9.68 -9.68 23.88
C SER A 357 9.65 -10.87 22.94
N LYS A 358 10.27 -11.97 23.36
CA LYS A 358 10.19 -13.25 22.66
C LYS A 358 8.85 -13.93 22.93
N VAL A 359 8.33 -14.60 21.92
CA VAL A 359 7.11 -15.40 21.99
C VAL A 359 7.48 -16.86 21.81
N THR A 360 6.92 -17.73 22.66
CA THR A 360 7.10 -19.19 22.57
C THR A 360 5.75 -19.87 22.40
N GLY A 361 5.71 -20.96 21.63
CA GLY A 361 4.49 -21.75 21.42
C GLY A 361 3.48 -21.14 20.44
N ASN A 362 3.87 -20.12 19.67
CA ASN A 362 3.11 -19.59 18.54
C ASN A 362 3.92 -19.88 17.25
N GLU A 363 3.31 -20.53 16.26
CA GLU A 363 3.98 -20.86 14.99
C GLU A 363 4.04 -19.65 14.04
N ASP A 364 3.13 -18.68 14.21
CA ASP A 364 3.00 -17.49 13.37
C ASP A 364 3.67 -16.24 13.99
N ALA A 365 4.29 -16.38 15.17
CA ALA A 365 5.01 -15.29 15.82
C ALA A 365 6.14 -15.80 16.73
N ASN A 366 7.33 -15.21 16.61
CA ASN A 366 8.46 -15.43 17.51
C ASN A 366 8.80 -14.20 18.36
N MET A 367 8.20 -13.04 18.04
CA MET A 367 8.41 -11.77 18.70
C MET A 367 7.09 -11.06 18.98
N LYS A 368 7.12 -10.14 19.94
CA LYS A 368 5.99 -9.29 20.31
C LYS A 368 6.46 -7.89 20.68
N ILE A 369 5.79 -6.87 20.17
CA ILE A 369 5.90 -5.48 20.61
C ILE A 369 4.61 -5.09 21.34
N ASP A 370 4.74 -4.63 22.58
CA ASP A 370 3.65 -4.03 23.36
C ASP A 370 3.90 -2.53 23.50
N MET A 371 3.01 -1.72 22.91
CA MET A 371 3.09 -0.25 22.91
C MET A 371 2.01 0.39 23.80
N GLY A 372 1.33 -0.39 24.66
CA GLY A 372 0.18 0.08 25.43
C GLY A 372 -1.15 -0.22 24.72
N PRO A 373 -1.78 0.75 24.01
CA PRO A 373 -3.05 0.51 23.33
C PRO A 373 -2.92 -0.35 22.06
N MET A 374 -1.69 -0.58 21.59
CA MET A 374 -1.38 -1.38 20.41
C MET A 374 -0.43 -2.52 20.79
N VAL A 375 -0.72 -3.71 20.28
CA VAL A 375 0.10 -4.90 20.49
C VAL A 375 0.32 -5.59 19.15
N LEU A 376 1.57 -5.82 18.78
CA LEU A 376 1.96 -6.53 17.57
C LEU A 376 2.62 -7.85 17.94
N ASP A 377 1.97 -8.97 17.61
CA ASP A 377 2.60 -10.29 17.61
C ASP A 377 3.10 -10.58 16.19
N PHE A 378 4.37 -10.94 16.02
CA PHE A 378 4.98 -11.06 14.70
C PHE A 378 6.07 -12.11 14.60
N TYR A 379 6.31 -12.54 13.37
CA TYR A 379 7.45 -13.35 12.99
C TYR A 379 8.54 -12.47 12.36
N ALA A 380 9.74 -12.52 12.93
CA ALA A 380 10.95 -11.93 12.39
C ALA A 380 12.03 -12.98 12.10
N GLU A 381 12.81 -12.76 11.05
CA GLU A 381 14.03 -13.53 10.74
C GLU A 381 15.16 -13.23 11.74
N ASP A 382 16.23 -14.03 11.72
CA ASP A 382 17.41 -13.88 12.61
C ASP A 382 18.12 -12.51 12.46
N ASN A 383 17.90 -11.81 11.35
CA ASN A 383 18.40 -10.46 11.08
C ASN A 383 17.39 -9.36 11.46
N GLY A 384 16.32 -9.69 12.16
CA GLY A 384 15.29 -8.76 12.61
C GLY A 384 14.20 -8.45 11.58
N ILE A 385 14.32 -8.93 10.33
CA ILE A 385 13.35 -8.59 9.27
C ILE A 385 11.98 -9.19 9.58
N PHE A 386 10.97 -8.33 9.70
CA PHE A 386 9.56 -8.70 9.82
C PHE A 386 9.06 -9.44 8.56
N LYS A 387 8.32 -10.55 8.74
CA LYS A 387 7.68 -11.27 7.64
C LYS A 387 6.17 -11.22 7.66
N HIS A 388 5.58 -11.39 8.83
CA HIS A 388 4.15 -11.28 9.02
C HIS A 388 3.84 -11.10 10.50
N GLY A 389 2.65 -10.59 10.79
CA GLY A 389 2.21 -10.37 12.15
C GLY A 389 0.78 -9.87 12.22
N VAL A 390 0.28 -9.74 13.43
CA VAL A 390 -1.06 -9.22 13.72
C VAL A 390 -0.92 -8.09 14.71
N MET A 391 -1.30 -6.89 14.28
CA MET A 391 -1.43 -5.73 15.15
C MET A 391 -2.85 -5.65 15.68
N ALA A 392 -3.01 -5.78 16.99
CA ALA A 392 -4.26 -5.53 17.69
C ALA A 392 -4.32 -4.06 18.14
N GLN A 393 -5.35 -3.34 17.69
CA GLN A 393 -5.65 -1.96 18.08
C GLN A 393 -7.13 -1.88 18.48
N GLY A 394 -7.39 -1.89 19.78
CA GLY A 394 -8.76 -1.97 20.31
C GLY A 394 -9.48 -3.23 19.80
N PRO A 395 -10.65 -3.11 19.13
CA PRO A 395 -11.38 -4.26 18.59
C PRO A 395 -10.92 -4.71 17.20
N ILE A 396 -9.96 -4.01 16.58
CA ILE A 396 -9.51 -4.25 15.22
C ILE A 396 -8.21 -5.04 15.25
N ASN A 397 -8.13 -6.07 14.40
CA ASN A 397 -6.89 -6.78 14.10
C ASN A 397 -6.47 -6.46 12.67
N ILE A 398 -5.26 -5.94 12.53
CA ILE A 398 -4.62 -5.66 11.24
C ILE A 398 -3.55 -6.73 11.04
N PHE A 399 -3.77 -7.58 10.06
CA PHE A 399 -2.77 -8.56 9.64
C PHE A 399 -1.81 -7.89 8.66
N MET A 400 -0.53 -8.01 8.91
CA MET A 400 0.51 -7.46 8.05
C MET A 400 1.35 -8.61 7.51
N LYS A 401 1.71 -8.55 6.23
CA LYS A 401 2.56 -9.56 5.59
C LYS A 401 3.50 -8.90 4.60
N SER A 402 4.78 -9.19 4.71
CA SER A 402 5.77 -8.74 3.72
C SER A 402 5.49 -9.42 2.37
N ILE A 403 5.28 -8.58 1.36
CA ILE A 403 5.05 -8.97 -0.05
C ILE A 403 6.22 -8.59 -0.96
N TYR A 404 7.10 -7.72 -0.48
CA TYR A 404 8.39 -7.41 -1.09
C TYR A 404 9.42 -7.10 0.01
N THR A 405 10.67 -7.52 -0.22
CA THR A 405 11.80 -7.12 0.63
C THR A 405 13.06 -7.10 -0.22
N GLN A 406 13.86 -6.05 -0.06
CA GLN A 406 15.19 -5.93 -0.63
C GLN A 406 16.18 -5.50 0.45
N GLY A 407 17.37 -6.12 0.46
CA GLY A 407 18.44 -5.76 1.38
C GLY A 407 18.26 -6.32 2.79
N VAL A 408 19.00 -5.74 3.75
CA VAL A 408 18.97 -6.11 5.18
C VAL A 408 19.11 -4.83 6.00
N PRO A 409 18.34 -4.65 7.09
CA PRO A 409 18.46 -3.51 7.99
C PRO A 409 19.68 -3.69 8.91
N SER A 410 20.88 -3.65 8.33
CA SER A 410 22.15 -3.79 9.05
C SER A 410 23.19 -2.85 8.45
N LEU A 411 24.09 -2.34 9.30
CA LEU A 411 25.22 -1.51 8.88
C LEU A 411 26.46 -2.31 8.51
#